data_AF-A0A9Q0S6G1-F1
#
_entry.id   AF-A0A9Q0S6G1-F1
#
_cell.length_a   1.000
_cell.length_b   1.000
_cell.length_c   1.000
_cell.angle_alpha   90.00
_cell.angle_beta   90.00
_cell.angle_gamma   90.00
#
_symmetry.space_group_name_H-M   'P 1'
#
loop_
_entity.id
_entity.type
_entity.pdbx_description
1 polymer ?
#
loop_
_entity_poly.entity_id
_entity_poly.type
_entity_poly.pdbx_seq_one_letter_code
_entity_poly.pdbx_strand_id
1 'polypeptide(L)'
;MKRLIYETELTDIPRHYDGLVAFKIEFSTPKEQFLRGKSQFGSFFAYHGSKLENFHSIIHRGLISDLNERRLYGFGTYLTLKYSTAMGFAAKSARWHHSRLFSHPYLSCIAIVEVVDDPSIIYSETPKWNVDIREHRKNCYCLVVNRDELMQLRYLFVFNT
;
A
#
# COMPACT_ATOMS: atom_id res chain seq x y z
N MET A 1 -8.50 9.04 11.87
CA MET A 1 -8.79 7.61 11.64
C MET A 1 -10.15 7.36 10.98
N LYS A 2 -11.30 7.74 11.58
CA LYS A 2 -12.65 7.42 11.04
C LYS A 2 -12.86 7.84 9.57
N ARG A 3 -12.50 9.07 9.21
CA ARG A 3 -12.58 9.59 7.82
C ARG A 3 -11.76 8.75 6.84
N LEU A 4 -10.54 8.38 7.23
CA LEU A 4 -9.66 7.58 6.38
C LEU A 4 -10.23 6.17 6.16
N ILE A 5 -10.75 5.51 7.20
CA ILE A 5 -11.38 4.19 7.06
C ILE A 5 -12.61 4.27 6.14
N TYR A 6 -13.40 5.34 6.23
CA TYR A 6 -14.54 5.56 5.35
C TYR A 6 -14.10 5.78 3.89
N GLU A 7 -13.03 6.54 3.66
CA GLU A 7 -12.51 6.82 2.32
C GLU A 7 -11.83 5.60 1.67
N THR A 8 -11.15 4.76 2.47
CA THR A 8 -10.34 3.66 1.93
C THR A 8 -11.03 2.30 1.98
N GLU A 9 -12.10 2.17 2.75
CA GLU A 9 -12.75 0.89 3.11
C GLU A 9 -11.81 -0.11 3.81
N LEU A 10 -10.61 0.31 4.20
CA LEU A 10 -9.63 -0.51 4.92
C LEU A 10 -9.99 -0.53 6.41
N THR A 11 -10.63 -1.62 6.83
CA THR A 11 -11.24 -1.75 8.17
C THR A 11 -10.37 -2.49 9.18
N ASP A 12 -9.33 -3.18 8.72
CA ASP A 12 -8.40 -3.98 9.51
C ASP A 12 -7.21 -3.17 10.06
N ILE A 13 -7.21 -1.84 9.85
CA ILE A 13 -6.24 -0.94 10.46
C ILE A 13 -6.42 -0.99 11.99
N PRO A 14 -5.39 -1.40 12.75
CA PRO A 14 -5.47 -1.48 14.19
C PRO A 14 -5.86 -0.14 14.82
N ARG A 15 -6.93 -0.18 15.63
CA ARG A 15 -7.54 1.00 16.25
C ARG A 15 -6.76 1.55 17.46
N HIS A 16 -5.76 0.81 17.94
CA HIS A 16 -5.14 1.02 19.25
C HIS A 16 -3.61 1.08 19.22
N TYR A 17 -2.98 1.44 18.09
CA TYR A 17 -1.56 1.78 18.16
C TYR A 17 -1.40 3.14 18.85
N ASP A 18 -0.89 3.12 20.08
CA ASP A 18 -0.27 4.29 20.70
C ASP A 18 0.88 4.74 19.79
N GLY A 19 0.63 5.82 19.04
CA GLY A 19 1.58 6.38 18.10
C GLY A 19 1.48 5.84 16.66
N LEU A 20 0.27 5.62 16.12
CA LEU A 20 0.07 5.62 14.67
C LEU A 20 -0.28 7.03 14.17
N VAL A 21 0.47 7.52 13.19
CA VAL A 21 0.21 8.77 12.49
C VAL A 21 -0.02 8.49 11.02
N ALA A 22 -1.09 9.04 10.47
CA ALA A 22 -1.41 8.95 9.05
C ALA A 22 -1.10 10.28 8.34
N PHE A 23 -0.26 10.23 7.32
CA PHE A 23 0.00 11.35 6.42
C PHE A 23 -0.76 11.14 5.12
N LYS A 24 -1.48 12.15 4.65
CA LYS A 24 -2.07 12.17 3.30
C LYS A 24 -1.06 12.71 2.31
N ILE A 25 -0.96 12.05 1.16
CA ILE A 25 -0.08 12.44 0.06
C ILE A 25 -0.94 13.06 -1.05
N GLU A 26 -0.61 14.30 -1.41
CA GLU A 26 -1.23 15.03 -2.50
C GLU A 26 -0.17 15.34 -3.55
N PHE A 27 -0.38 14.84 -4.76
CA PHE A 27 0.53 15.08 -5.88
C PHE A 27 0.09 16.36 -6.57
N SER A 28 1.03 17.28 -6.80
CA SER A 28 0.77 18.53 -7.53
C SER A 28 0.37 18.28 -8.98
N THR A 29 0.90 17.21 -9.58
CA THR A 29 0.64 16.85 -10.97
C THR A 29 -0.28 15.62 -11.00
N PRO A 30 -1.45 15.72 -11.65
CA PRO A 30 -2.32 14.58 -11.85
C PRO A 30 -1.65 13.49 -12.69
N LYS A 31 -1.87 12.24 -12.30
CA LYS A 31 -1.43 11.08 -13.08
C LYS A 31 -2.52 10.69 -14.05
N GLU A 32 -2.50 11.29 -15.24
CA GLU A 32 -3.59 11.18 -16.24
C GLU A 32 -4.01 9.73 -16.56
N GLN A 33 -3.04 8.83 -16.71
CA GLN A 33 -3.32 7.42 -16.99
C GLN A 33 -4.05 6.74 -15.82
N PHE A 34 -3.67 7.06 -14.58
CA PHE A 34 -4.36 6.58 -13.38
C PHE A 34 -5.80 7.09 -13.34
N LEU A 35 -6.02 8.38 -13.63
CA LEU A 35 -7.36 8.97 -13.62
C LEU A 35 -8.27 8.35 -14.69
N ARG A 36 -7.74 8.12 -15.90
CA ARG A 36 -8.48 7.42 -16.96
C ARG A 36 -8.85 6.00 -16.56
N GLY A 37 -7.88 5.22 -16.07
CA GLY A 37 -8.13 3.85 -15.60
C GLY A 37 -9.15 3.82 -14.48
N LYS A 38 -9.02 4.69 -13.48
CA LYS A 38 -9.98 4.83 -12.38
C LYS A 38 -11.39 5.17 -12.87
N SER A 39 -11.53 6.06 -13.85
CA SER A 39 -12.83 6.41 -14.42
C SER A 39 -13.47 5.23 -15.16
N GLN A 40 -12.65 4.37 -15.77
CA GLN A 40 -13.13 3.26 -16.60
C GLN A 40 -13.44 2.01 -15.78
N PHE A 41 -12.57 1.65 -14.83
CA PHE A 41 -12.61 0.38 -14.10
C PHE A 41 -12.91 0.53 -12.61
N GLY A 42 -12.92 1.77 -12.10
CA GLY A 42 -12.94 2.03 -10.67
C GLY A 42 -11.56 1.85 -10.03
N SER A 43 -11.51 2.00 -8.71
CA SER A 43 -10.29 1.82 -7.94
C SER A 43 -10.59 1.25 -6.55
N PHE A 44 -9.56 0.70 -5.91
CA PHE A 44 -9.60 0.23 -4.53
C PHE A 44 -8.29 0.59 -3.82
N PHE A 45 -8.26 0.46 -2.50
CA PHE A 45 -7.06 0.71 -1.72
C PHE A 45 -6.39 -0.59 -1.26
N ALA A 46 -5.06 -0.59 -1.26
CA ALA A 46 -4.24 -1.70 -0.80
C ALA A 46 -3.05 -1.18 0.01
N TYR A 47 -2.47 -2.06 0.82
CA TYR A 47 -1.28 -1.81 1.62
C TYR A 47 -0.01 -2.21 0.86
N HIS A 48 1.06 -1.45 1.09
CA HIS A 48 2.42 -1.78 0.72
C HIS A 48 3.36 -1.59 1.91
N GLY A 49 3.93 -2.69 2.40
CA GLY A 49 5.00 -2.65 3.40
C GLY A 49 6.36 -2.58 2.72
N SER A 50 7.25 -1.74 3.22
CA SER A 50 8.64 -1.63 2.74
C SER A 50 9.56 -1.26 3.90
N LYS A 51 10.87 -1.38 3.68
CA LYS A 51 11.86 -0.85 4.63
C LYS A 51 11.76 0.68 4.68
N LEU A 52 12.04 1.27 5.84
CA LEU A 52 11.84 2.70 6.06
C LEU A 52 12.68 3.55 5.09
N GLU A 53 13.92 3.14 4.81
CA GLU A 53 14.84 3.85 3.91
C GLU A 53 14.29 4.01 2.48
N ASN A 54 13.37 3.14 2.05
CA ASN A 54 12.78 3.19 0.71
C ASN A 54 11.73 4.29 0.58
N PHE A 55 11.13 4.74 1.69
CA PHE A 55 9.99 5.67 1.65
C PHE A 55 10.36 7.05 1.11
N HIS A 56 11.62 7.47 1.26
CA HIS A 56 12.09 8.70 0.61
C HIS A 56 11.91 8.62 -0.92
N SER A 57 12.34 7.52 -1.54
CA SER A 57 12.16 7.31 -2.98
C SER A 57 10.68 7.14 -3.35
N ILE A 58 9.94 6.33 -2.59
CA ILE A 58 8.52 6.04 -2.86
C ILE A 58 7.66 7.32 -2.85
N ILE A 59 7.92 8.25 -1.92
CA ILE A 59 7.18 9.51 -1.84
C ILE A 59 7.44 10.38 -3.08
N HIS A 60 8.70 10.48 -3.52
CA HIS A 60 9.08 11.37 -4.61
C HIS A 60 8.86 10.79 -6.01
N ARG A 61 8.91 9.47 -6.16
CA ARG A 61 8.87 8.79 -7.46
C ARG A 61 7.68 7.85 -7.63
N GLY A 62 6.89 7.64 -6.57
CA GLY A 62 5.89 6.59 -6.53
C GLY A 62 6.51 5.20 -6.32
N LEU A 63 5.66 4.19 -6.36
CA LEU A 63 6.10 2.80 -6.40
C LEU A 63 6.55 2.48 -7.82
N ILE A 64 7.73 1.86 -7.94
CA ILE A 64 8.34 1.48 -9.20
C ILE A 64 8.41 -0.04 -9.24
N SER A 65 7.61 -0.65 -10.11
CA SER A 65 7.50 -2.11 -10.25
C SER A 65 8.86 -2.79 -10.52
N ASP A 66 9.72 -2.15 -11.30
CA ASP A 66 11.06 -2.62 -11.66
C ASP A 66 12.03 -2.72 -10.47
N LEU A 67 11.79 -1.99 -9.38
CA LEU A 67 12.66 -2.00 -8.20
C LEU A 67 12.37 -3.18 -7.25
N ASN A 68 11.35 -3.99 -7.53
CA ASN A 68 11.09 -5.18 -6.75
C ASN A 68 11.96 -6.35 -7.22
N GLU A 69 12.99 -6.64 -6.43
CA GLU A 69 13.89 -7.79 -6.67
C GLU A 69 13.18 -9.13 -6.40
N ARG A 70 12.11 -9.14 -5.59
CA ARG A 70 11.38 -10.36 -5.22
C ARG A 70 10.35 -10.69 -6.30
N ARG A 71 10.55 -11.82 -6.98
CA ARG A 71 9.72 -12.28 -8.11
C ARG A 71 8.91 -13.56 -7.83
N LEU A 72 8.59 -13.83 -6.55
CA LEU A 72 7.90 -15.06 -6.13
C LEU A 72 6.55 -15.30 -6.85
N TYR A 73 5.81 -14.22 -7.13
CA TYR A 73 4.51 -14.22 -7.81
C TYR A 73 4.57 -13.47 -9.15
N GLY A 74 5.78 -13.34 -9.73
CA GLY A 74 6.01 -12.61 -10.97
C GLY A 74 6.56 -11.20 -10.76
N PHE A 75 6.67 -10.48 -11.87
CA PHE A 75 7.24 -9.14 -11.94
C PHE A 75 6.19 -8.08 -11.59
N GLY A 76 6.51 -7.19 -10.65
CA GLY A 76 5.62 -6.10 -10.27
C GLY A 76 5.82 -5.62 -8.85
N THR A 77 5.06 -4.59 -8.48
CA THR A 77 4.90 -4.14 -7.09
C THR A 77 3.92 -5.03 -6.37
N TYR A 78 4.28 -5.48 -5.17
CA TYR A 78 3.48 -6.40 -4.36
C TYR A 78 2.68 -5.57 -3.36
N LEU A 79 1.36 -5.70 -3.42
CA LEU A 79 0.40 -5.07 -2.53
C LEU A 79 -0.43 -6.14 -1.82
N THR A 80 -1.15 -5.76 -0.78
CA THR A 80 -2.03 -6.69 -0.06
C THR A 80 -3.25 -5.96 0.49
N LEU A 81 -4.35 -6.66 0.66
CA LEU A 81 -5.53 -6.12 1.34
C LEU A 81 -5.52 -6.38 2.86
N LYS A 82 -4.51 -7.08 3.37
CA LYS A 82 -4.39 -7.40 4.80
C LYS A 82 -3.27 -6.59 5.45
N TYR A 83 -3.61 -5.77 6.42
CA TYR A 83 -2.67 -4.98 7.22
C TYR A 83 -1.58 -5.85 7.82
N SER A 84 -1.95 -6.99 8.41
CA SER A 84 -1.01 -7.94 9.02
C SER A 84 0.02 -8.48 8.04
N THR A 85 -0.35 -8.68 6.77
CA THR A 85 0.58 -9.08 5.72
C THR A 85 1.56 -7.96 5.40
N ALA A 86 1.08 -6.71 5.24
CA ALA A 86 1.95 -5.55 4.98
C ALA A 86 2.94 -5.28 6.12
N MET A 87 2.50 -5.49 7.38
CA MET A 87 3.35 -5.39 8.56
C MET A 87 4.59 -6.29 8.49
N GLY A 88 4.45 -7.50 7.95
CA GLY A 88 5.59 -8.43 7.76
C GLY A 88 6.69 -7.89 6.84
N PHE A 89 6.37 -6.90 6.00
CA PHE A 89 7.33 -6.23 5.11
C PHE A 89 7.74 -4.82 5.59
N ALA A 90 7.06 -4.27 6.62
CA ALA A 90 7.33 -2.96 7.19
C ALA A 90 8.43 -3.01 8.26
N ALA A 91 9.67 -3.21 7.81
CA ALA A 91 10.81 -3.45 8.69
C ALA A 91 11.03 -2.33 9.73
N LYS A 92 11.24 -2.74 10.98
CA LYS A 92 11.60 -1.87 12.10
C LYS A 92 12.92 -1.15 11.80
N SER A 93 12.92 0.17 11.88
CA SER A 93 14.06 1.01 11.49
C SER A 93 14.33 2.08 12.53
N ALA A 94 15.59 2.47 12.68
CA ALA A 94 15.98 3.54 13.60
C ALA A 94 15.39 4.88 13.14
N ARG A 95 14.80 5.62 14.09
CA ARG A 95 14.29 6.97 13.89
C ARG A 95 15.45 7.97 13.76
N TRP A 96 15.27 9.05 12.99
CA TRP A 96 16.12 10.22 13.11
C TRP A 96 16.03 10.80 14.53
N HIS A 97 17.11 10.81 15.30
CA HIS A 97 17.12 11.13 16.74
C HIS A 97 16.50 12.50 17.11
N HIS A 98 16.49 13.49 16.21
CA HIS A 98 15.82 14.78 16.42
C HIS A 98 14.37 14.85 15.90
N SER A 99 13.83 13.76 15.34
CA SER A 99 12.42 13.69 14.93
C SER A 99 11.48 13.96 16.11
N ARG A 100 10.43 14.75 15.83
CA ARG A 100 9.37 15.07 16.79
C ARG A 100 8.17 14.14 16.69
N LEU A 101 8.20 13.19 15.75
CA LEU A 101 7.04 12.36 15.44
C LEU A 101 6.70 11.40 16.58
N PHE A 102 7.72 10.76 17.15
CA PHE A 102 7.58 9.79 18.25
C PHE A 102 8.76 9.89 19.22
N SER A 103 8.53 9.57 20.49
CA SER A 103 9.60 9.43 21.50
C SER A 103 10.35 8.10 21.36
N HIS A 104 9.70 7.06 20.82
CA HIS A 104 10.29 5.74 20.63
C HIS A 104 11.50 5.79 19.65
N PRO A 105 12.57 5.00 19.88
CA PRO A 105 13.77 5.02 19.04
C PRO A 105 13.58 4.36 17.67
N TYR A 106 12.50 3.59 17.50
CA TYR A 106 12.23 2.86 16.27
C TYR A 106 10.82 3.11 15.76
N LEU A 107 10.71 3.08 14.44
CA LEU A 107 9.44 3.22 13.74
C LEU A 107 9.41 2.31 12.51
N SER A 108 8.19 2.05 12.05
CA SER A 108 7.90 1.37 10.79
C SER A 108 6.93 2.23 9.97
N CYS A 109 6.85 1.94 8.67
CA CYS A 109 5.99 2.66 7.75
C CYS A 109 5.28 1.70 6.78
N ILE A 110 4.00 1.95 6.53
CA ILE A 110 3.20 1.27 5.52
C ILE A 110 2.61 2.33 4.59
N ALA A 111 2.73 2.11 3.28
CA ALA A 111 2.04 2.90 2.27
C ALA A 111 0.62 2.37 2.05
N ILE A 112 -0.33 3.30 1.90
CA ILE A 112 -1.65 3.03 1.37
C ILE A 112 -1.68 3.54 -0.07
N VAL A 113 -1.96 2.61 -0.97
CA VAL A 113 -1.89 2.80 -2.42
C VAL A 113 -3.31 2.65 -2.95
N GLU A 114 -3.76 3.63 -3.72
CA GLU A 114 -4.94 3.47 -4.55
C GLU A 114 -4.55 2.79 -5.86
N VAL A 115 -5.30 1.77 -6.24
CA VAL A 115 -5.03 0.89 -7.38
C VAL A 115 -6.26 0.88 -8.27
N VAL A 116 -6.07 1.09 -9.57
CA VAL A 116 -7.13 0.92 -10.58
C VAL A 116 -7.52 -0.56 -10.64
N ASP A 117 -8.81 -0.88 -10.67
CA ASP A 117 -9.30 -2.27 -10.73
C ASP A 117 -9.22 -2.85 -12.16
N ASP A 118 -8.01 -2.82 -12.73
CA ASP A 118 -7.74 -3.22 -14.10
C ASP A 118 -7.62 -4.76 -14.22
N PRO A 119 -8.20 -5.38 -15.28
CA PRO A 119 -8.09 -6.83 -15.51
C PRO A 119 -6.68 -7.39 -15.61
N SER A 120 -5.66 -6.56 -15.85
CA SER A 120 -4.26 -6.98 -15.92
C SER A 120 -3.62 -7.25 -14.55
N ILE A 121 -4.29 -6.92 -13.44
CA ILE A 121 -3.75 -7.14 -12.09
C ILE A 121 -3.74 -8.63 -11.79
N ILE A 122 -2.60 -9.12 -11.32
CA ILE A 122 -2.45 -10.52 -10.93
C ILE A 122 -2.78 -10.65 -9.44
N TYR A 123 -3.74 -11.51 -9.16
CA TYR A 123 -4.16 -11.88 -7.81
C TYR A 123 -3.51 -13.22 -7.45
N SER A 124 -2.62 -13.25 -6.46
CA SER A 124 -2.00 -14.49 -6.01
C SER A 124 -2.82 -15.08 -4.85
N GLU A 125 -3.50 -16.20 -5.10
CA GLU A 125 -4.22 -16.99 -4.10
C GLU A 125 -3.57 -18.38 -3.88
N THR A 126 -3.96 -19.04 -2.78
CA THR A 126 -4.25 -20.48 -2.85
C THR A 126 -5.55 -20.68 -3.62
N PRO A 127 -5.55 -21.39 -4.77
CA PRO A 127 -6.62 -21.33 -5.75
C PRO A 127 -7.97 -21.76 -5.19
N LYS A 128 -8.97 -20.88 -5.23
CA LYS A 128 -10.38 -21.28 -5.19
C LYS A 128 -11.06 -20.93 -6.51
N TRP A 129 -11.40 -21.97 -7.27
CA TRP A 129 -12.20 -21.84 -8.47
C TRP A 129 -13.67 -21.52 -8.08
N ASN A 130 -14.30 -20.58 -8.79
CA ASN A 130 -15.71 -20.14 -8.67
C ASN A 130 -16.05 -19.16 -7.54
N VAL A 131 -15.25 -18.11 -7.33
CA VAL A 131 -15.58 -16.99 -6.44
C VAL A 131 -15.61 -15.69 -7.25
N ASP A 132 -16.57 -14.80 -6.97
CA ASP A 132 -16.62 -13.45 -7.55
C ASP A 132 -15.25 -12.74 -7.35
N ILE A 133 -14.74 -12.06 -8.37
CA ILE A 133 -13.44 -11.35 -8.34
C ILE A 133 -13.32 -10.44 -7.12
N ARG A 134 -14.41 -9.79 -6.69
CA ARG A 134 -14.44 -8.91 -5.52
C ARG A 134 -14.32 -9.67 -4.20
N GLU A 135 -14.91 -10.86 -4.12
CA GLU A 135 -14.79 -11.74 -2.94
C GLU A 135 -13.45 -12.46 -2.91
N HIS A 136 -12.94 -12.90 -4.06
CA HIS A 136 -11.61 -13.46 -4.27
C HIS A 136 -10.54 -12.47 -3.79
N ARG A 137 -10.64 -11.21 -4.22
CA ARG A 137 -9.74 -10.12 -3.81
C ARG A 137 -9.61 -9.97 -2.28
N LYS A 138 -10.69 -10.13 -1.51
CA LYS A 138 -10.66 -10.05 -0.03
C LYS A 138 -9.86 -11.19 0.61
N ASN A 139 -9.75 -12.32 -0.07
CA ASN A 139 -9.03 -13.50 0.41
C ASN A 139 -7.58 -13.58 -0.10
N CYS A 140 -7.26 -12.83 -1.16
CA CYS A 140 -5.92 -12.71 -1.72
C CYS A 140 -4.90 -12.20 -0.68
N TYR A 141 -3.75 -12.85 -0.63
CA TYR A 141 -2.64 -12.43 0.23
C TYR A 141 -1.74 -11.41 -0.45
N CYS A 142 -1.64 -11.47 -1.78
CA CYS A 142 -0.77 -10.62 -2.56
C CYS A 142 -1.43 -10.24 -3.89
N LEU A 143 -1.24 -8.98 -4.28
CA LEU A 143 -1.60 -8.39 -5.56
C LEU A 143 -0.30 -7.98 -6.23
N VAL A 144 -0.11 -8.36 -7.49
CA VAL A 144 1.07 -7.97 -8.26
C VAL A 144 0.63 -7.01 -9.35
N VAL A 145 1.10 -5.76 -9.25
CA VAL A 145 0.84 -4.71 -10.23
C VAL A 145 2.14 -4.40 -10.97
N ASN A 146 2.17 -4.74 -12.26
CA ASN A 146 3.35 -4.57 -13.11
C ASN A 146 3.38 -3.22 -13.85
N ARG A 147 2.27 -2.49 -13.82
CA ARG A 147 2.08 -1.19 -14.48
C ARG A 147 1.96 -0.10 -13.44
N ASP A 148 3.00 0.71 -13.31
CA ASP A 148 3.05 1.78 -12.30
C ASP A 148 1.90 2.76 -12.48
N GLU A 149 1.44 3.00 -13.72
CA GLU A 149 0.33 3.89 -14.05
C GLU A 149 -1.00 3.54 -13.38
N LEU A 150 -1.18 2.29 -12.96
CA LEU A 150 -2.36 1.81 -12.26
C LEU A 150 -2.33 2.08 -10.75
N MET A 151 -1.20 2.55 -10.23
CA MET A 151 -1.00 2.79 -8.80
C MET A 151 -0.78 4.26 -8.50
N GLN A 152 -1.28 4.68 -7.34
CA GLN A 152 -1.07 6.01 -6.82
C GLN A 152 -0.95 5.97 -5.30
N LEU A 153 0.16 6.46 -4.76
CA LEU A 153 0.34 6.62 -3.32
C LEU A 153 -0.69 7.63 -2.78
N ARG A 154 -1.33 7.31 -1.66
CA ARG A 154 -2.36 8.18 -1.04
C ARG A 154 -2.10 8.48 0.41
N TYR A 155 -1.66 7.49 1.17
CA TYR A 155 -1.36 7.69 2.59
C TYR A 155 -0.08 6.98 3.00
N LEU A 156 0.53 7.47 4.07
CA LEU A 156 1.57 6.78 4.82
C LEU A 156 1.08 6.59 6.25
N PHE A 157 1.14 5.36 6.74
CA PHE A 157 0.99 5.06 8.16
C PHE A 157 2.36 4.87 8.75
N VAL A 158 2.73 5.76 9.65
CA VAL A 158 3.97 5.69 10.40
C VAL A 158 3.61 5.35 11.84
N PHE A 159 4.25 4.34 12.40
CA PHE A 159 3.91 3.85 13.73
C PHE A 159 5.14 3.33 14.48
N ASN A 160 5.05 3.35 15.82
CA ASN A 160 6.09 2.81 16.70
C ASN A 160 6.16 1.29 16.61
N THR A 161 7.39 0.74 16.67
CA THR A 161 7.68 -0.70 16.68
C THR A 161 8.84 -1.08 17.58
#